data_AF-A0A8S2VTA6-F1
#
_entry.id   AF-A0A8S2VTA6-F1
#
_cell.length_a   1.000
_cell.length_b   1.000
_cell.length_c   1.000
_cell.angle_alpha   90.00
_cell.angle_beta   90.00
_cell.angle_gamma   90.00
#
_symmetry.space_group_name_H-M   'P 1'
#
loop_
_entity.id
_entity.type
_entity.pdbx_description
1 polymer ?
#
loop_
_entity_poly.entity_id
_entity_poly.type
_entity_poly.pdbx_seq_one_letter_code
_entity_poly.pdbx_strand_id
1 'polypeptide(L)' 'VHLVGIDIFTGRRHEDVRPVGHIIQVPKVDKKDYLLVSIANDGYTTLLDEDTCQIRSDLSIQDSDTARRLRD' A
#
# COMPACT_ATOMS: atom_id res chain seq x y z
N VAL A 1 -0.77 0.20 28.93
CA VAL A 1 0.14 -0.17 27.82
C VAL A 1 0.51 1.09 27.08
N HIS A 2 1.79 1.27 26.79
CA HIS A 2 2.30 2.34 25.94
C HIS A 2 2.75 1.70 24.62
N LEU A 3 2.15 2.13 23.51
CA LEU A 3 2.40 1.62 22.16
C LEU A 3 3.04 2.71 21.32
N VAL A 4 4.05 2.33 20.55
CA VAL A 4 4.69 3.19 19.57
C VAL A 4 4.66 2.44 18.25
N GLY A 5 4.11 3.06 17.22
CA GLY A 5 3.96 2.49 15.88
C GLY A 5 4.49 3.43 14.81
N ILE A 6 4.90 2.84 13.68
CA ILE A 6 5.24 3.56 12.47
C ILE A 6 4.15 3.27 11.44
N ASP A 7 3.59 4.31 10.83
CA ASP A 7 2.66 4.18 9.72
C ASP A 7 3.40 3.58 8.52
N ILE A 8 2.92 2.43 8.04
CA ILE A 8 3.54 1.67 6.96
C ILE A 8 3.41 2.34 5.58
N PHE A 9 2.54 3.34 5.43
CA PHE A 9 2.36 4.12 4.21
C PHE A 9 3.05 5.48 4.30
N THR A 10 2.90 6.19 5.41
CA THR A 10 3.41 7.57 5.53
C THR A 10 4.76 7.68 6.25
N GLY A 11 5.21 6.61 6.92
CA GLY A 11 6.43 6.61 7.73
C GLY A 11 6.34 7.44 9.01
N ARG A 12 5.20 8.05 9.30
CA ARG A 12 5.00 8.88 10.50
C ARG A 12 4.98 8.01 11.76
N ARG A 13 5.55 8.54 12.84
CA ARG A 13 5.56 7.88 14.15
C ARG A 13 4.32 8.28 14.94
N HIS A 14 3.62 7.29 15.46
CA HIS A 14 2.43 7.45 16.30
C HIS A 14 2.64 6.80 17.65
N GLU A 15 2.12 7.43 18.69
CA GLU A 15 2.17 6.93 20.08
C GLU A 15 0.76 6.86 20.64
N ASP A 16 0.52 5.86 21.48
CA ASP A 16 -0.75 5.71 22.18
C ASP A 16 -0.57 5.08 23.57
N VAL A 17 -1.34 5.59 24.53
CA VAL A 17 -1.31 5.15 25.93
C VAL A 17 -2.71 4.81 26.37
N ARG A 18 -2.92 3.53 26.75
CA ARG A 18 -4.24 3.01 27.14
C ARG A 18 -4.18 2.04 28.33
N PRO A 19 -5.28 1.86 29.09
CA PRO A 19 -5.38 0.84 30.14
C PRO A 19 -5.09 -0.59 29.65
N VAL A 20 -4.64 -1.45 30.57
CA VAL A 20 -4.44 -2.88 30.31
C VAL A 20 -5.81 -3.55 30.22
N GLY A 21 -6.03 -4.38 29.19
CA GLY A 21 -7.31 -5.09 28.98
C GLY A 21 -8.29 -4.40 28.02
N HIS A 22 -7.97 -3.21 27.51
CA HIS A 22 -8.72 -2.63 26.39
C HIS A 22 -8.36 -3.34 25.07
N ILE A 23 -9.39 -3.67 24.27
CA ILE A 23 -9.23 -4.25 22.94
C ILE A 23 -8.56 -3.25 22.00
N ILE A 24 -7.67 -3.75 21.14
CA ILE A 24 -6.98 -2.98 20.11
C ILE A 24 -7.45 -3.49 18.76
N GLN A 25 -7.76 -2.58 17.84
CA GLN A 25 -8.02 -2.92 16.45
C GLN A 25 -6.69 -3.27 15.78
N VAL A 26 -6.60 -4.48 15.21
CA VAL A 26 -5.43 -4.95 14.49
C VAL A 26 -5.74 -4.89 12.99
N PRO A 27 -5.02 -4.10 12.19
CA PRO A 27 -5.27 -4.02 10.76
C PRO A 27 -4.86 -5.33 10.09
N LYS A 28 -5.66 -5.77 9.11
CA LYS A 28 -5.23 -6.82 8.19
C LYS A 28 -4.33 -6.19 7.14
N VAL A 29 -3.11 -6.71 7.00
CA VAL A 29 -2.14 -6.25 6.01
C VAL A 29 -1.90 -7.39 5.04
N ASP A 30 -2.34 -7.20 3.80
CA ASP A 30 -2.12 -8.14 2.70
C ASP A 30 -1.09 -7.55 1.73
N LYS A 31 -0.10 -8.35 1.35
CA LYS A 31 0.81 -8.06 0.24
C LYS A 31 0.44 -8.95 -0.93
N LYS A 32 0.26 -8.36 -2.11
CA LYS A 32 0.01 -9.08 -3.35
C LYS A 32 0.84 -8.48 -4.47
N ASP A 33 1.45 -9.36 -5.26
CA ASP A 33 2.22 -8.99 -6.43
C ASP A 33 1.30 -9.05 -7.67
N TYR A 34 1.52 -8.12 -8.61
CA TYR A 34 0.75 -8.01 -9.84
C TYR A 34 1.69 -7.76 -11.01
N LEU A 35 1.32 -8.22 -12.20
CA LEU A 35 2.02 -7.86 -13.42
C LEU A 35 1.59 -6.47 -13.89
N LEU A 36 2.58 -5.62 -14.18
CA LEU A 36 2.33 -4.32 -14.81
C LEU A 36 2.04 -4.51 -16.31
N VAL A 37 0.86 -4.09 -16.75
CA VAL A 37 0.45 -4.18 -18.17
C VAL A 37 0.71 -2.87 -18.90
N SER A 38 0.30 -1.75 -18.31
CA SER A 38 0.49 -0.43 -18.90
C SER A 38 0.42 0.69 -17.86
N ILE A 39 1.02 1.82 -18.20
CA ILE A 39 0.92 3.07 -17.44
C ILE A 39 0.24 4.09 -18.35
N ALA A 40 -0.88 4.64 -17.92
CA ALA A 40 -1.62 5.66 -18.65
C ALA A 40 -0.98 7.05 -18.49
N ASN A 41 -1.30 7.96 -19.40
CA ASN A 41 -0.71 9.32 -19.44
C ASN A 41 -1.11 10.17 -18.23
N ASP A 42 -2.23 9.85 -17.58
CA ASP A 42 -2.73 10.46 -16.35
C ASP A 42 -2.12 9.86 -15.07
N GLY A 43 -1.23 8.88 -15.20
CA GLY A 43 -0.48 8.27 -14.09
C GLY A 43 -1.16 7.07 -13.43
N TYR A 44 -2.31 6.62 -13.94
CA TYR A 44 -2.94 5.37 -13.51
C TYR A 44 -2.26 4.15 -14.15
N THR A 45 -2.20 3.05 -13.40
CA THR A 45 -1.59 1.79 -13.84
C THR A 45 -2.63 0.74 -14.11
N THR A 46 -2.47 0.00 -15.20
CA THR A 46 -3.21 -1.23 -15.44
C THR A 46 -2.38 -2.41 -14.95
N LEU A 47 -2.92 -3.15 -13.98
CA LEU A 47 -2.26 -4.28 -13.34
C LEU A 47 -3.07 -5.55 -13.56
N LEU A 48 -2.39 -6.66 -13.83
CA LEU A 48 -2.98 -7.99 -13.98
C LEU A 48 -2.62 -8.85 -12.76
N ASP A 49 -3.65 -9.46 -12.18
CA ASP A 49 -3.52 -10.52 -11.20
C ASP A 49 -3.29 -11.85 -11.91
N GLU A 50 -2.12 -12.46 -11.74
CA GLU A 50 -1.78 -13.73 -12.40
C GLU A 50 -2.64 -14.90 -11.93
N ASP A 51 -3.06 -14.91 -10.67
CA ASP A 51 -3.80 -16.02 -10.08
C ASP A 51 -5.26 -16.02 -10.55
N THR A 52 -5.84 -14.84 -10.69
CA THR A 52 -7.29 -14.68 -10.98
C THR A 52 -7.56 -14.23 -12.41
N CYS A 53 -6.52 -13.86 -13.17
CA CYS A 53 -6.61 -13.21 -14.47
C CYS A 53 -7.44 -11.92 -14.46
N GLN A 54 -7.61 -11.26 -13.30
CA GLN A 54 -8.34 -10.01 -13.20
C GLN A 54 -7.44 -8.82 -13.47
N ILE A 55 -7.99 -7.83 -14.19
CA ILE A 55 -7.33 -6.58 -14.49
C ILE A 55 -7.90 -5.48 -13.60
N ARG A 56 -7.02 -4.65 -13.05
CA ARG A 56 -7.39 -3.46 -12.26
C ARG A 56 -6.68 -2.22 -12.78
N SER A 57 -7.36 -1.08 -12.71
CA SER A 57 -6.87 0.21 -13.23
C SER A 57 -7.13 1.37 -12.26
N ASP A 58 -7.35 1.07 -10.99
CA ASP A 58 -7.73 2.01 -9.93
C ASP A 58 -6.53 2.65 -9.21
N LEU A 59 -5.33 2.09 -9.38
CA LEU A 59 -4.13 2.53 -8.70
C LEU A 59 -3.34 3.53 -9.55
N SER A 60 -2.85 4.59 -8.90
CA SER A 60 -1.95 5.58 -9.50
C SER A 60 -0.58 5.55 -8.85
N ILE A 61 0.44 5.90 -9.62
CA ILE A 61 1.82 5.98 -9.11
C ILE A 61 1.99 7.30 -8.37
N GLN A 62 2.02 7.25 -7.05
CA GLN A 62 2.17 8.45 -6.22
C GLN A 62 3.63 8.86 -6.03
N ASP A 63 4.56 7.91 -6.06
CA ASP A 63 5.97 8.15 -5.81
C ASP A 63 6.78 8.34 -7.10
N SER A 64 7.52 9.45 -7.19
CA SER A 64 8.22 9.85 -8.42
C SER A 64 9.42 8.96 -8.76
N ASP A 65 10.11 8.41 -7.76
CA ASP A 65 11.24 7.51 -8.00
C ASP A 65 10.75 6.13 -8.45
N THR A 66 9.69 5.64 -7.82
CA THR A 66 9.02 4.41 -8.25
C THR A 66 8.50 4.55 -9.69
N ALA A 67 7.91 5.69 -10.05
CA ALA A 67 7.43 5.94 -11.41
C ALA A 67 8.54 5.88 -12.46
N ARG A 68 9.73 6.40 -12.15
CA ARG A 68 10.89 6.32 -13.05
C ARG A 68 11.33 4.87 -13.25
N ARG A 69 11.48 4.12 -12.15
CA ARG A 69 11.91 2.72 -12.18
C ARG A 69 10.96 1.77 -12.91
N LEU A 70 9.67 2.11 -12.99
CA LEU A 70 8.68 1.32 -13.73
C LEU A 70 8.61 1.69 -15.22
N ARG A 71 9.18 2.83 -15.61
CA ARG A 71 9.22 3.30 -17.01
C ARG A 71 10.54 2.96 -17.70
N ASP A 72 11.61 2.82 -16.93
CA ASP A 72 12.93 2.34 -17.38
C ASP A 72 12.91 0.82 -17.67
#